data_AF-A0A916VSJ5-F1
#
_entry.id   AF-A0A916VSJ5-F1
#
_cell.length_a   1.000
_cell.length_b   1.000
_cell.length_c   1.000
_cell.angle_alpha   90.00
_cell.angle_beta   90.00
_cell.angle_gamma   90.00
#
_symmetry.space_group_name_H-M   'P 1'
#
loop_
_entity.id
_entity.type
_entity.pdbx_description
1 polymer ?
#
loop_
_entity_poly.entity_id
_entity_poly.type
_entity_poly.pdbx_seq_one_letter_code
_entity_poly.pdbx_strand_id
1 'polypeptide(L)'
;MRVVTPGRFQVLEVDENKPIKKFVLENGLTFNKGRGFYEFTKTETIQGKKEIILMDRATGDLFEGESAREILGLPHGTTVRIKPNNLEKYVVFVQSTSVNRKLIGGTRFLYEVEDWSL
;
A
#
# COMPACT_ATOMS: atom_id res chain seq x y z
N MET A 1 -11.74 -11.73 -1.80
CA MET A 1 -10.34 -11.42 -1.41
C MET A 1 -9.44 -12.44 -2.06
N ARG A 2 -8.37 -12.03 -2.76
CA ARG A 2 -7.41 -12.95 -3.38
C ARG A 2 -6.07 -12.84 -2.66
N VAL A 3 -5.43 -13.97 -2.38
CA VAL A 3 -4.06 -13.98 -1.87
C VAL A 3 -3.15 -13.44 -2.96
N VAL A 4 -2.26 -12.52 -2.60
CA VAL A 4 -1.25 -12.00 -3.50
C VAL A 4 -0.19 -13.08 -3.73
N THR A 5 0.16 -13.32 -4.99
CA THR A 5 1.23 -14.26 -5.33
C THR A 5 2.53 -13.90 -4.60
N PRO A 6 3.17 -14.86 -3.91
CA PRO A 6 4.48 -14.63 -3.29
C PRO A 6 5.46 -14.04 -4.30
N GLY A 7 6.21 -13.01 -3.87
CA GLY A 7 7.19 -12.33 -4.71
C GLY A 7 6.66 -11.14 -5.52
N ARG A 8 5.35 -10.84 -5.54
CA ARG A 8 4.85 -9.60 -6.17
C ARG A 8 5.38 -8.33 -5.50
N PHE A 9 5.45 -8.33 -4.16
CA PHE A 9 5.86 -7.18 -3.38
C PHE A 9 7.10 -7.46 -2.55
N GLN A 10 8.00 -6.47 -2.52
CA GLN A 10 8.97 -6.31 -1.44
C GLN A 10 8.33 -5.49 -0.32
N VAL A 11 8.46 -5.98 0.92
CA VAL A 11 8.04 -5.25 2.12
C VAL A 11 9.26 -4.53 2.68
N LEU A 12 9.16 -3.20 2.83
CA LEU A 12 10.23 -2.34 3.32
C LEU A 12 9.75 -1.59 4.56
N GLU A 13 10.63 -1.46 5.56
CA GLU A 13 10.38 -0.61 6.72
C GLU A 13 10.83 0.82 6.42
N VAL A 14 9.97 1.78 6.74
CA VAL A 14 10.28 3.20 6.59
C VAL A 14 10.95 3.69 7.87
N ASP A 15 12.24 3.97 7.79
CA ASP A 15 13.08 4.43 8.89
C ASP A 15 12.73 5.86 9.35
N GLU A 16 12.53 6.76 8.39
CA GLU A 16 12.24 8.17 8.65
C GLU A 16 11.27 8.74 7.63
N ASN A 17 10.76 9.92 7.95
CA ASN A 17 9.86 10.66 7.07
C ASN A 17 10.57 11.11 5.78
N LYS A 18 10.31 10.46 4.64
CA LYS A 18 10.89 10.88 3.36
C LYS A 18 9.95 10.70 2.15
N PRO A 19 10.21 11.39 1.02
CA PRO A 19 9.44 11.18 -0.21
C PRO A 19 9.64 9.76 -0.74
N ILE A 20 8.56 9.15 -1.24
CA ILE A 20 8.54 7.79 -1.79
C ILE A 20 9.62 7.56 -2.85
N LYS A 21 9.84 8.51 -3.77
CA LYS A 21 10.89 8.36 -4.79
C LYS A 21 12.28 8.29 -4.17
N LYS A 22 12.55 9.14 -3.18
CA LYS A 22 13.82 9.13 -2.44
C LYS A 22 14.01 7.80 -1.72
N PHE A 23 12.97 7.34 -1.01
CA PHE A 23 12.98 6.05 -0.30
C PHE A 23 13.30 4.87 -1.22
N VAL A 24 12.62 4.78 -2.37
CA VAL A 24 12.84 3.68 -3.33
C VAL A 24 14.27 3.69 -3.87
N LEU A 25 14.80 4.86 -4.25
CA LEU A 25 16.16 4.99 -4.77
C LEU A 25 17.24 4.68 -3.71
N GLU A 26 17.04 5.09 -2.46
CA GLU A 26 17.96 4.80 -1.35
C GLU A 26 18.00 3.30 -1.00
N ASN A 27 16.92 2.56 -1.26
CA ASN A 27 16.87 1.11 -1.11
C ASN A 27 17.43 0.36 -2.34
N GLY A 28 18.07 1.06 -3.29
CA GLY A 28 18.68 0.45 -4.47
C GLY A 28 17.68 -0.02 -5.53
N LEU A 29 16.43 0.47 -5.49
CA LEU A 29 15.37 0.08 -6.41
C LEU A 29 15.13 1.13 -7.49
N THR A 30 14.66 0.68 -8.65
CA THR A 30 14.22 1.59 -9.74
C THR A 30 12.85 2.17 -9.43
N PHE A 31 12.75 3.50 -9.34
CA PHE A 31 11.46 4.16 -9.10
C PHE A 31 10.57 4.20 -10.35
N ASN A 32 9.51 3.41 -10.30
CA ASN A 32 8.36 3.41 -11.19
C ASN A 32 7.11 3.92 -10.48
N LYS A 33 6.41 4.88 -11.13
CA LYS A 33 5.16 5.47 -10.62
C LYS A 33 4.05 4.41 -10.61
N GLY A 34 3.29 4.33 -9.51
CA GLY A 34 2.18 3.38 -9.37
C GLY A 34 2.56 2.04 -8.72
N ARG A 35 3.85 1.72 -8.60
CA ARG A 35 4.33 0.47 -7.99
C ARG A 35 4.46 0.51 -6.46
N GLY A 36 4.31 1.68 -5.85
CA GLY A 36 4.51 1.86 -4.42
C GLY A 36 3.22 2.00 -3.63
N PHE A 37 3.13 1.31 -2.49
CA PHE A 37 1.95 1.31 -1.62
C PHE A 37 2.35 1.68 -0.19
N TYR A 38 1.77 2.77 0.32
CA TYR A 38 2.09 3.29 1.65
C TYR A 38 1.08 2.80 2.69
N GLU A 39 1.55 2.55 3.91
CA GLU A 39 0.67 2.20 5.03
C GLU A 39 -0.31 3.34 5.34
N PHE A 40 -1.59 2.98 5.44
CA PHE A 40 -2.69 3.90 5.67
C PHE A 40 -2.87 4.18 7.17
N THR A 41 -2.12 5.16 7.67
CA THR A 41 -2.05 5.49 9.11
C THR A 41 -2.84 6.72 9.53
N LYS A 42 -3.38 7.48 8.57
CA LYS A 42 -4.12 8.72 8.83
C LYS A 42 -5.26 8.89 7.85
N THR A 43 -6.15 9.84 8.13
CA THR A 43 -7.27 10.15 7.22
C THR A 43 -6.78 10.55 5.84
N GLU A 44 -7.26 9.87 4.78
CA GLU A 44 -6.92 10.19 3.38
C GLU A 44 -8.15 10.08 2.48
N THR A 45 -8.07 10.78 1.34
CA THR A 45 -8.99 10.58 0.22
C THR A 45 -8.42 9.52 -0.72
N ILE A 46 -9.06 8.36 -0.77
CA ILE A 46 -8.69 7.25 -1.66
C ILE A 46 -9.54 7.34 -2.91
N GLN A 47 -8.89 7.43 -4.06
CA GLN A 47 -9.56 7.44 -5.36
C GLN A 47 -9.97 6.02 -5.75
N GLY A 48 -11.13 5.88 -6.39
CA GLY A 48 -11.70 4.60 -6.80
C GLY A 48 -10.86 3.76 -7.78
N LYS A 49 -9.87 4.38 -8.41
CA LYS A 49 -8.91 3.69 -9.29
C LYS A 49 -7.66 3.16 -8.59
N LYS A 50 -7.41 3.54 -7.34
CA LYS A 50 -6.21 3.09 -6.61
C LYS A 50 -6.40 1.66 -6.12
N GLU A 51 -5.33 0.90 -6.16
CA GLU A 51 -5.30 -0.43 -5.53
C GLU A 51 -5.11 -0.31 -4.00
N ILE A 52 -5.66 -1.31 -3.30
CA ILE A 52 -5.56 -1.47 -1.85
C ILE A 52 -5.07 -2.89 -1.57
N ILE A 53 -4.01 -3.00 -0.79
CA ILE A 53 -3.45 -4.28 -0.33
C ILE A 53 -3.66 -4.36 1.17
N LEU A 54 -4.12 -5.51 1.64
CA LEU A 54 -4.26 -5.83 3.06
C LEU A 54 -3.18 -6.83 3.43
N MET A 55 -2.53 -6.63 4.58
CA MET A 55 -1.61 -7.60 5.16
C MET A 55 -2.15 -8.09 6.49
N ASP A 56 -2.33 -9.39 6.64
CA ASP A 56 -2.69 -9.98 7.92
C ASP A 56 -1.52 -9.82 8.90
N ARG A 57 -1.79 -9.26 10.08
CA ARG A 57 -0.74 -8.95 11.06
C ARG A 57 -0.12 -10.18 11.71
N ALA A 58 -0.86 -11.29 11.78
CA ALA A 58 -0.40 -12.51 12.43
C ALA A 58 0.46 -13.37 11.51
N THR A 59 0.09 -13.42 10.22
CA THR A 59 0.73 -14.30 9.22
C THR A 59 1.68 -13.55 8.29
N GLY A 60 1.47 -12.27 8.06
CA GLY A 60 2.15 -11.50 7.01
C GLY A 60 1.56 -11.70 5.61
N ASP A 61 0.48 -12.50 5.48
CA ASP A 61 -0.13 -12.78 4.19
C ASP A 61 -0.73 -11.51 3.57
N LEU A 62 -0.45 -11.32 2.28
CA LEU A 62 -0.95 -10.20 1.50
C LEU A 62 -2.19 -10.58 0.71
N PHE A 63 -3.15 -9.67 0.69
CA PHE A 63 -4.45 -9.85 0.08
C PHE A 63 -4.84 -8.64 -0.74
N GLU A 64 -5.46 -8.88 -1.90
CA GLU A 64 -5.88 -7.83 -2.82
C GLU A 64 -7.32 -8.04 -3.34
N GLY A 65 -7.73 -7.08 -4.19
CA GLY A 65 -8.98 -7.09 -4.92
C GLY A 65 -10.10 -6.28 -4.26
N GLU A 66 -11.29 -6.36 -4.84
CA GLU A 66 -12.45 -5.56 -4.41
C GLU A 66 -12.83 -5.78 -2.95
N SER A 67 -12.66 -6.99 -2.41
CA SER A 67 -12.93 -7.26 -1.00
C SER A 67 -12.05 -6.46 -0.02
N ALA A 68 -10.88 -5.98 -0.45
CA ALA A 68 -10.08 -5.08 0.37
C ALA A 68 -10.79 -3.73 0.60
N ARG A 69 -11.56 -3.27 -0.39
CA ARG A 69 -12.43 -2.09 -0.26
C ARG A 69 -13.64 -2.39 0.61
N GLU A 70 -14.27 -3.54 0.44
CA GLU A 70 -15.42 -3.96 1.27
C GLU A 70 -15.05 -3.99 2.76
N ILE A 71 -13.88 -4.52 3.10
CA ILE A 71 -13.35 -4.55 4.48
C ILE A 71 -13.15 -3.14 5.04
N LEU A 72 -12.84 -2.16 4.19
CA LEU A 72 -12.73 -0.75 4.55
C LEU A 72 -14.07 0.00 4.50
N GLY A 73 -15.18 -0.68 4.18
CA GLY A 73 -16.48 -0.05 3.96
C GLY A 73 -16.51 0.92 2.77
N LEU A 74 -15.65 0.71 1.78
CA LEU A 74 -15.48 1.57 0.61
C LEU A 74 -16.36 1.08 -0.56
N PRO A 75 -17.24 1.92 -1.13
CA PRO A 75 -17.97 1.60 -2.36
C PRO A 75 -17.00 1.48 -3.55
N HIS A 76 -17.25 0.50 -4.41
CA HIS A 76 -16.36 0.18 -5.53
C HIS A 76 -16.28 1.34 -6.53
N GLY A 77 -15.09 1.61 -7.05
CA GLY A 77 -14.87 2.64 -8.07
C GLY A 77 -15.10 4.10 -7.61
N THR A 78 -15.48 4.32 -6.35
CA THR A 78 -15.76 5.67 -5.84
C THR A 78 -14.57 6.29 -5.13
N THR A 79 -14.48 7.62 -5.18
CA THR A 79 -13.51 8.37 -4.38
C THR A 79 -14.11 8.68 -3.02
N VAL A 80 -13.46 8.23 -1.95
CA VAL A 80 -13.98 8.38 -0.58
C VAL A 80 -12.89 8.88 0.35
N ARG A 81 -13.26 9.76 1.27
CA ARG A 81 -12.41 10.17 2.38
C ARG A 81 -12.66 9.26 3.57
N ILE A 82 -11.65 8.49 3.97
CA ILE A 82 -11.76 7.55 5.07
C ILE A 82 -10.75 7.84 6.17
N LYS A 83 -11.12 7.46 7.40
CA LYS A 83 -10.24 7.38 8.56
C LYS A 83 -9.75 5.94 8.70
N PRO A 84 -8.53 5.71 9.23
CA PRO A 84 -8.10 4.38 9.62
C PRO A 84 -8.92 3.93 10.85
N ASN A 85 -10.05 3.27 10.61
CA ASN A 85 -10.90 2.73 11.67
C ASN A 85 -10.53 1.27 11.94
N ASN A 86 -10.16 0.94 13.19
CA ASN A 86 -10.10 -0.39 13.80
C ASN A 86 -9.83 -1.61 12.88
N LEU A 87 -8.75 -1.56 12.09
CA LEU A 87 -8.24 -2.71 11.35
C LEU A 87 -7.24 -3.45 12.22
N GLU A 88 -7.70 -3.97 13.35
CA GLU A 88 -6.82 -4.68 14.30
C GLU A 88 -6.18 -5.91 13.65
N LYS A 89 -6.91 -6.59 12.75
CA LYS A 89 -6.40 -7.76 12.04
C LYS A 89 -5.43 -7.41 10.89
N TYR A 90 -5.65 -6.29 10.22
CA TYR A 90 -4.98 -5.97 8.96
C TYR A 90 -4.16 -4.68 8.99
N VAL A 91 -3.09 -4.69 8.23
CA VAL A 91 -2.37 -3.50 7.81
C VAL A 91 -2.88 -3.15 6.43
N VAL A 92 -3.12 -1.86 6.19
CA VAL A 92 -3.70 -1.42 4.94
C VAL A 92 -2.69 -0.60 4.19
N PHE A 93 -2.45 -0.96 2.94
CA PHE A 93 -1.57 -0.27 2.03
C PHE A 93 -2.37 0.29 0.87
N VAL A 94 -2.12 1.57 0.56
CA VAL A 94 -2.80 2.27 -0.53
C VAL A 94 -1.80 2.62 -1.60
N GLN A 95 -2.14 2.32 -2.86
CA GLN A 95 -1.31 2.66 -4.00
C GLN A 95 -1.04 4.17 -4.09
N SER A 96 0.23 4.52 -4.29
CA SER A 96 0.66 5.88 -4.59
C SER A 96 0.96 6.05 -6.07
N THR A 97 0.25 6.98 -6.69
CA THR A 97 0.60 7.54 -8.00
C THR A 97 1.33 8.88 -7.87
N SER A 98 1.71 9.30 -6.66
CA SER A 98 2.45 10.55 -6.43
C SER A 98 3.94 10.28 -6.23
N VAL A 99 4.78 11.07 -6.89
CA VAL A 99 6.25 11.04 -6.75
C VAL A 99 6.71 11.63 -5.41
N ASN A 100 5.93 12.56 -4.87
CA ASN A 100 6.24 13.29 -3.64
C ASN A 100 5.39 12.81 -2.45
N ARG A 101 4.80 11.60 -2.53
CA ARG A 101 4.09 11.01 -1.39
C ARG A 101 5.09 10.87 -0.24
N LYS A 102 4.81 11.55 0.87
CA LYS A 102 5.59 11.42 2.10
C LYS A 102 5.27 10.07 2.74
N LEU A 103 6.28 9.21 2.85
CA LEU A 103 6.26 8.03 3.70
C LEU A 103 6.51 8.45 5.14
N ILE A 104 5.94 7.72 6.09
CA ILE A 104 6.02 8.05 7.51
C ILE A 104 6.97 7.07 8.20
N GLY A 105 7.93 7.58 8.97
CA GLY A 105 8.83 6.74 9.76
C GLY A 105 8.08 5.81 10.72
N GLY A 106 8.58 4.59 10.91
CA GLY A 106 7.94 3.54 11.70
C GLY A 106 6.76 2.85 11.00
N THR A 107 6.52 3.11 9.71
CA THR A 107 5.49 2.43 8.93
C THR A 107 6.11 1.47 7.91
N ARG A 108 5.28 0.66 7.27
CA ARG A 108 5.72 -0.19 6.17
C ARG A 108 5.38 0.42 4.81
N PHE A 109 6.12 -0.05 3.82
CA PHE A 109 5.94 0.28 2.43
C PHE A 109 6.04 -0.99 1.59
N LEU A 110 5.07 -1.20 0.69
CA LEU A 110 5.16 -2.26 -0.30
C LEU A 110 5.67 -1.66 -1.62
N TYR A 111 6.60 -2.35 -2.26
CA TYR A 111 7.04 -2.02 -3.60
C TYR A 111 6.88 -3.20 -4.53
N GLU A 112 6.13 -3.01 -5.61
CA GLU A 112 5.91 -4.04 -6.64
C GLU A 112 7.19 -4.24 -7.44
N VAL A 113 7.67 -5.49 -7.52
CA VAL A 113 8.92 -5.82 -8.22
C VAL A 113 8.72 -5.80 -9.74
N GLU A 114 9.77 -5.41 -10.45
CA GLU A 114 9.71 -5.08 -11.88
C GLU A 114 9.39 -6.27 -12.78
N ASP A 115 9.82 -7.47 -12.41
CA ASP A 115 9.62 -8.71 -13.17
C ASP A 115 8.27 -9.39 -12.91
N TRP A 116 7.37 -8.76 -12.14
CA TRP A 116 6.00 -9.25 -11.97
C TRP A 116 5.13 -8.80 -13.15
N SER A 117 5.39 -9.40 -14.31
CA SER A 117 4.50 -9.39 -15.47
C SER A 117 4.04 -10.82 -15.70
N LEU A 118 2.78 -11.13 -15.37
CA LEU A 118 2.12 -12.33 -15.89
C LEU A 118 1.87 -12.19 -17.38
#